data_AF-A0A013SUX1-F1
#
_entry.id   AF-A0A013SUX1-F1
#
_cell.length_a   1.000
_cell.length_b   1.000
_cell.length_c   1.000
_cell.angle_alpha   90.00
_cell.angle_beta   90.00
_cell.angle_gamma   90.00
#
_symmetry.space_group_name_H-M   'P 1'
#
loop_
_entity.id
_entity.type
_entity.pdbx_description
1 polymer ?
#
loop_
_entity_poly.entity_id
_entity_poly.type
_entity_poly.pdbx_seq_one_letter_code
_entity_poly.pdbx_strand_id
1 'polypeptide(L)'
;MKMFTKLALVSSLAISANAMAMQSMDDAALSAATGQDGINIGIALSSTGVSIDKLYLHDNDGLASSTGITGASGTAGALAISGVTLKQSGTGNLLDLAIDTNGASGSNGAFLNVAATVGAVDIHVGSIGVGTSGTLNETTAVRGITETAPTEIISGLDLSLGQISANVQLGATPQGAMIKVNSSLKGGLTLSNFGINDAAGGGKIVLDKVMVRGAGNTTGDLDVNADISVVPTGLKIQNNSAQGMNVYAQGVHLGAANNASIGDLEIQGLNVGTSTITISGH
;
A
#
# COMPACT_ATOMS: atom_id res chain seq x y z
N MET A 1 -30.53 -86.16 7.72
CA MET A 1 -30.64 -84.73 7.36
C MET A 1 -30.79 -83.83 8.60
N LYS A 2 -29.83 -83.83 9.55
CA LYS A 2 -29.84 -82.88 10.70
C LYS A 2 -28.47 -82.23 11.01
N MET A 3 -27.40 -82.63 10.30
CA MET A 3 -26.05 -82.07 10.48
C MET A 3 -25.60 -81.17 9.32
N PHE A 4 -26.20 -81.29 8.12
CA PHE A 4 -25.89 -80.43 6.96
C PHE A 4 -26.42 -78.99 7.11
N THR A 5 -27.53 -78.80 7.84
CA THR A 5 -28.12 -77.48 8.09
C THR A 5 -27.33 -76.64 9.08
N LYS A 6 -26.53 -77.26 9.97
CA LYS A 6 -25.68 -76.54 10.91
C LYS A 6 -24.38 -76.04 10.29
N LEU A 7 -23.78 -76.82 9.37
CA LEU A 7 -22.57 -76.38 8.66
C LEU A 7 -22.87 -75.21 7.72
N ALA A 8 -24.02 -75.23 7.03
CA ALA A 8 -24.48 -74.11 6.22
C ALA A 8 -24.72 -72.82 7.02
N LEU A 9 -25.16 -72.95 8.29
CA LEU A 9 -25.40 -71.80 9.18
C LEU A 9 -24.09 -71.18 9.72
N VAL A 10 -23.03 -71.98 9.87
CA VAL A 10 -21.69 -71.46 10.26
C VAL A 10 -20.98 -70.83 9.05
N SER A 11 -21.23 -71.33 7.83
CA SER A 11 -20.76 -70.69 6.59
C SER A 11 -21.42 -69.33 6.30
N SER A 12 -22.62 -69.05 6.84
CA SER A 12 -23.31 -67.76 6.65
C SER A 12 -22.88 -66.66 7.63
N LEU A 13 -22.08 -66.98 8.65
CA LEU A 13 -21.51 -66.02 9.61
C LEU A 13 -20.09 -65.56 9.22
N ALA A 14 -19.47 -66.20 8.22
CA ALA A 14 -18.12 -65.89 7.76
C ALA A 14 -18.02 -64.73 6.75
N ILE A 15 -19.13 -64.01 6.51
CA ILE A 15 -19.12 -62.81 5.65
C ILE A 15 -19.94 -61.70 6.33
N SER A 16 -19.67 -61.44 7.61
CA SER A 16 -19.80 -60.05 8.09
C SER A 16 -18.61 -59.29 7.52
N ALA A 17 -18.67 -59.01 6.22
CA ALA A 17 -17.94 -57.89 5.68
C ALA A 17 -18.42 -56.69 6.50
N ASN A 18 -17.58 -56.24 7.43
CA ASN A 18 -17.62 -54.86 7.90
C ASN A 18 -17.22 -54.00 6.71
N ALA A 19 -18.06 -54.01 5.66
CA ALA A 19 -18.12 -52.94 4.71
C ALA A 19 -18.71 -51.78 5.50
N MET A 20 -17.85 -51.14 6.29
CA MET A 20 -18.02 -49.74 6.58
C MET A 20 -18.18 -49.13 5.20
N ALA A 21 -19.41 -48.76 4.83
CA ALA A 21 -19.60 -47.83 3.74
C ALA A 21 -18.82 -46.60 4.18
N MET A 22 -17.58 -46.45 3.67
CA MET A 22 -16.90 -45.18 3.71
C MET A 22 -17.89 -44.25 3.04
N GLN A 23 -18.60 -43.47 3.86
CA GLN A 23 -19.51 -42.46 3.39
C GLN A 23 -18.68 -41.65 2.41
N SER A 24 -19.05 -41.65 1.12
CA SER A 24 -18.35 -40.82 0.15
C SER A 24 -18.42 -39.43 0.73
N MET A 25 -17.28 -38.90 1.17
CA MET A 25 -17.19 -37.49 1.44
C MET A 25 -17.74 -36.85 0.18
N ASP A 26 -18.88 -36.18 0.33
CA ASP A 26 -19.51 -35.45 -0.76
C ASP A 26 -18.41 -34.52 -1.29
N ASP A 27 -17.97 -34.74 -2.53
CA ASP A 27 -16.85 -33.99 -3.11
C ASP A 27 -17.12 -32.49 -3.01
N ALA A 28 -18.38 -32.05 -2.93
CA ALA A 28 -18.75 -30.68 -2.62
C ALA A 28 -18.31 -30.20 -1.22
N ALA A 29 -18.47 -31.04 -0.18
CA ALA A 29 -18.01 -30.75 1.17
C ALA A 29 -16.48 -30.77 1.29
N LEU A 30 -15.79 -31.60 0.50
CA LEU A 30 -14.33 -31.63 0.45
C LEU A 30 -13.74 -30.50 -0.42
N SER A 31 -14.43 -30.13 -1.50
CA SER A 31 -14.08 -29.00 -2.38
C SER A 31 -14.14 -27.68 -1.63
N ALA A 32 -15.18 -27.46 -0.83
CA ALA A 32 -15.29 -26.29 0.04
C ALA A 32 -14.20 -26.23 1.14
N ALA A 33 -13.67 -27.38 1.57
CA ALA A 33 -12.63 -27.45 2.61
C ALA A 33 -11.19 -27.30 2.07
N THR A 34 -10.98 -27.42 0.75
CA THR A 34 -9.63 -27.49 0.14
C THR A 34 -9.19 -26.23 -0.62
N GLY A 35 -10.00 -25.16 -0.64
CA GLY A 35 -9.62 -23.88 -1.26
C GLY A 35 -9.48 -23.94 -2.79
N GLN A 36 -10.16 -24.90 -3.43
CA GLN A 36 -10.11 -25.12 -4.89
C GLN A 36 -10.73 -23.97 -5.68
N ASP A 37 -11.61 -23.18 -5.07
CA ASP A 37 -12.24 -21.98 -5.65
C ASP A 37 -11.40 -20.70 -5.41
N GLY A 38 -10.17 -20.85 -4.90
CA GLY A 38 -9.28 -19.76 -4.52
C GLY A 38 -9.34 -19.41 -3.02
N ILE A 39 -8.71 -18.29 -2.67
CA ILE A 39 -8.57 -17.80 -1.29
C ILE A 39 -9.00 -16.33 -1.21
N ASN A 40 -9.91 -16.03 -0.28
CA ASN A 40 -10.19 -14.64 0.12
C ASN A 40 -9.49 -14.28 1.41
N ILE A 41 -8.76 -13.16 1.42
CA ILE A 41 -8.10 -12.62 2.61
C ILE A 41 -8.64 -11.22 2.87
N GLY A 42 -9.25 -11.03 4.03
CA GLY A 42 -9.69 -9.74 4.54
C GLY A 42 -8.82 -9.28 5.70
N ILE A 43 -8.29 -8.06 5.62
CA ILE A 43 -7.57 -7.42 6.73
C ILE A 43 -8.34 -6.17 7.13
N ALA A 44 -8.90 -6.17 8.34
CA ALA A 44 -9.54 -5.00 8.93
C ALA A 44 -8.59 -4.30 9.91
N LEU A 45 -8.69 -2.97 9.99
CA LEU A 45 -8.09 -2.23 11.09
C LEU A 45 -9.06 -2.18 12.27
N SER A 46 -8.51 -2.18 13.48
CA SER A 46 -9.29 -1.85 14.68
C SER A 46 -9.75 -0.38 14.61
N SER A 47 -10.72 -0.01 15.44
CA SER A 47 -11.25 1.36 15.50
C SER A 47 -10.19 2.42 15.85
N THR A 48 -9.06 2.01 16.45
CA THR A 48 -7.93 2.89 16.77
C THR A 48 -6.91 3.01 15.64
N GLY A 49 -7.03 2.18 14.60
CA GLY A 49 -6.09 2.15 13.48
C GLY A 49 -4.71 1.63 13.85
N VAL A 50 -3.71 1.98 13.05
CA VAL A 50 -2.28 1.81 13.34
C VAL A 50 -1.73 3.16 13.79
N SER A 51 -0.91 3.17 14.84
CA SER A 51 -0.22 4.38 15.30
C SER A 51 1.24 4.11 15.59
N ILE A 52 2.10 5.04 15.21
CA ILE A 52 3.53 5.06 15.49
C ILE A 52 3.84 6.42 16.10
N ASP A 53 4.36 6.44 17.33
CA ASP A 53 4.71 7.70 18.00
C ASP A 53 5.90 8.38 17.32
N LYS A 54 6.95 7.60 17.00
CA LYS A 54 8.15 8.09 16.31
C LYS A 54 8.66 7.04 15.33
N LEU A 55 8.82 7.45 14.09
CA LEU A 55 9.47 6.67 13.04
C LEU A 55 10.80 7.34 12.67
N TYR A 56 11.89 6.59 12.72
CA TYR A 56 13.21 7.05 12.32
C TYR A 56 13.73 6.23 11.16
N LEU A 57 14.18 6.89 10.10
CA LEU A 57 14.98 6.26 9.04
C LEU A 57 16.42 6.73 9.23
N HIS A 58 17.32 5.77 9.41
CA HIS A 58 18.71 6.03 9.74
C HIS A 58 19.59 5.92 8.50
N ASP A 59 20.31 7.00 8.23
CA ASP A 59 21.43 7.05 7.30
C ASP A 59 22.73 6.89 8.12
N ASN A 60 23.48 5.82 7.86
CA ASN A 60 24.60 5.40 8.72
C ASN A 60 25.92 6.06 8.35
N ASP A 61 26.07 6.49 7.11
CA ASP A 61 27.29 7.13 6.58
C ASP A 61 27.06 8.61 6.26
N GLY A 62 25.82 9.05 6.08
CA GLY A 62 25.54 10.45 5.82
C GLY A 62 26.02 10.91 4.44
N LEU A 63 25.77 12.17 4.11
CA LEU A 63 26.26 12.74 2.86
C LEU A 63 27.79 12.88 2.90
N ALA A 64 28.48 12.14 2.03
CA ALA A 64 29.94 12.09 1.98
C ALA A 64 30.58 13.46 1.68
N SER A 65 31.67 13.79 2.39
CA SER A 65 32.42 15.04 2.22
C SER A 65 33.06 15.21 0.84
N SER A 66 33.31 14.10 0.13
CA SER A 66 33.85 14.10 -1.24
C SER A 66 32.89 14.64 -2.29
N THR A 67 31.62 14.85 -1.96
CA THR A 67 30.61 15.42 -2.86
C THR A 67 30.83 16.91 -3.17
N GLY A 68 31.62 17.61 -2.34
CA GLY A 68 31.82 19.07 -2.47
C GLY A 68 30.59 19.91 -2.11
N ILE A 69 29.53 19.30 -1.58
CA ILE A 69 28.33 19.99 -1.11
C ILE A 69 28.61 20.64 0.25
N THR A 70 28.28 21.92 0.39
CA THR A 70 28.43 22.63 1.68
C THR A 70 27.56 21.96 2.74
N GLY A 71 28.15 21.63 3.90
CA GLY A 71 27.48 20.90 4.98
C GLY A 71 27.59 19.37 4.89
N ALA A 72 28.16 18.81 3.81
CA ALA A 72 28.48 17.39 3.74
C ALA A 72 29.58 17.03 4.74
N SER A 73 29.27 16.14 5.68
CA SER A 73 30.15 15.80 6.80
C SER A 73 30.48 14.32 6.91
N GLY A 74 29.82 13.46 6.12
CA GLY A 74 29.88 12.00 6.31
C GLY A 74 29.42 11.57 7.71
N THR A 75 28.57 12.38 8.36
CA THR A 75 28.02 12.08 9.69
C THR A 75 26.66 11.45 9.53
N ALA A 76 26.43 10.34 10.26
CA ALA A 76 25.16 9.63 10.27
C ALA A 76 23.98 10.55 10.64
N GLY A 77 23.01 10.66 9.74
CA GLY A 77 21.78 11.43 9.92
C GLY A 77 20.56 10.54 10.08
N ALA A 78 19.45 11.09 10.54
CA ALA A 78 18.18 10.40 10.55
C ALA A 78 17.06 11.33 10.07
N LEU A 79 16.14 10.76 9.30
CA LEU A 79 14.83 11.33 9.07
C LEU A 79 13.94 10.94 10.25
N ALA A 80 13.41 11.93 10.96
CA ALA A 80 12.53 11.77 12.11
C ALA A 80 11.11 12.14 11.72
N ILE A 81 10.17 11.24 11.94
CA ILE A 81 8.75 11.44 11.64
C ILE A 81 7.98 11.25 12.94
N SER A 82 7.29 12.29 13.39
CA SER A 82 6.48 12.27 14.60
C SER A 82 5.05 11.84 14.28
N GLY A 83 4.44 11.04 15.14
CA GLY A 83 3.01 10.75 15.13
C GLY A 83 2.46 10.33 13.77
N VAL A 84 2.72 9.09 13.34
CA VAL A 84 2.07 8.51 12.16
C VAL A 84 0.83 7.76 12.60
N THR A 85 -0.33 8.10 12.08
CA THR A 85 -1.54 7.30 12.28
C THR A 85 -2.20 6.96 10.95
N LEU A 86 -2.71 5.75 10.85
CA LEU A 86 -3.49 5.26 9.72
C LEU A 86 -4.84 4.78 10.25
N LYS A 87 -5.92 5.36 9.76
CA LYS A 87 -7.28 4.98 10.12
C LYS A 87 -8.06 4.64 8.87
N GLN A 88 -8.84 3.56 8.95
CA GLN A 88 -9.78 3.22 7.91
C GLN A 88 -11.00 4.15 8.03
N SER A 89 -11.35 4.84 6.94
CA SER A 89 -12.44 5.82 6.91
C SER A 89 -13.78 5.20 6.48
N GLY A 90 -13.73 4.06 5.78
CA GLY A 90 -14.91 3.33 5.28
C GLY A 90 -15.27 2.08 6.08
N THR A 91 -16.43 1.48 5.77
CA THR A 91 -16.87 0.20 6.33
C THR A 91 -16.25 -0.99 5.59
N GLY A 92 -15.99 -2.11 6.27
CA GLY A 92 -15.47 -3.35 5.66
C GLY A 92 -14.01 -3.63 6.04
N ASN A 93 -13.31 -4.41 5.23
CA ASN A 93 -11.87 -4.64 5.39
C ASN A 93 -11.09 -3.45 4.81
N LEU A 94 -9.93 -3.15 5.38
CA LEU A 94 -8.96 -2.24 4.77
C LEU A 94 -8.38 -2.86 3.50
N LEU A 95 -8.10 -4.15 3.51
CA LEU A 95 -7.61 -4.88 2.36
C LEU A 95 -8.46 -6.11 2.13
N ASP A 96 -9.01 -6.24 0.92
CA ASP A 96 -9.62 -7.45 0.42
C ASP A 96 -8.77 -8.01 -0.72
N LEU A 97 -8.32 -9.26 -0.58
CA LEU A 97 -7.64 -10.01 -1.62
C LEU A 97 -8.52 -11.18 -2.05
N ALA A 98 -8.69 -11.35 -3.36
CA ALA A 98 -9.18 -12.58 -3.97
C ALA A 98 -8.04 -13.18 -4.79
N ILE A 99 -7.57 -14.34 -4.36
CA ILE A 99 -6.38 -15.01 -4.89
C ILE A 99 -6.82 -16.30 -5.56
N ASP A 100 -6.44 -16.48 -6.82
CA ASP A 100 -6.72 -17.72 -7.53
C ASP A 100 -5.63 -18.02 -8.56
N THR A 101 -5.40 -19.30 -8.83
CA THR A 101 -4.47 -19.75 -9.87
C THR A 101 -5.24 -20.12 -11.13
N ASN A 102 -4.76 -19.65 -12.27
CA ASN A 102 -5.27 -20.04 -13.56
C ASN A 102 -4.24 -20.93 -14.27
N GLY A 103 -4.69 -22.08 -14.77
CA GLY A 103 -3.86 -22.96 -15.60
C GLY A 103 -3.45 -22.30 -16.92
N ALA A 104 -2.45 -22.88 -17.57
CA ALA A 104 -2.06 -22.45 -18.91
C ALA A 104 -3.19 -22.72 -19.92
N SER A 105 -3.41 -21.80 -20.85
CA SER A 105 -4.27 -21.97 -22.02
C SER A 105 -3.43 -21.90 -23.31
N GLY A 106 -4.05 -22.14 -24.46
CA GLY A 106 -3.31 -22.18 -25.73
C GLY A 106 -2.53 -20.90 -26.09
N SER A 107 -2.90 -19.75 -25.54
CA SER A 107 -2.22 -18.46 -25.79
C SER A 107 -1.59 -17.82 -24.55
N ASN A 108 -1.90 -18.32 -23.35
CA ASN A 108 -1.43 -17.74 -22.08
C ASN A 108 -0.78 -18.83 -21.24
N GLY A 109 0.40 -18.54 -20.66
CA GLY A 109 0.96 -19.44 -19.64
C GLY A 109 0.09 -19.47 -18.37
N ALA A 110 0.40 -20.37 -17.44
CA ALA A 110 -0.26 -20.40 -16.13
C ALA A 110 0.12 -19.15 -15.30
N PHE A 111 -0.79 -18.69 -14.44
CA PHE A 111 -0.55 -17.52 -13.60
C PHE A 111 -1.33 -17.57 -12.29
N LEU A 112 -0.79 -16.92 -11.26
CA LEU A 112 -1.51 -16.57 -10.05
C LEU A 112 -2.13 -15.19 -10.25
N ASN A 113 -3.44 -15.07 -10.05
CA ASN A 113 -4.15 -13.81 -10.05
C ASN A 113 -4.48 -13.38 -8.63
N VAL A 114 -4.26 -12.10 -8.31
CA VAL A 114 -4.66 -11.49 -7.05
C VAL A 114 -5.40 -10.20 -7.36
N ALA A 115 -6.73 -10.22 -7.20
CA ALA A 115 -7.52 -9.01 -7.20
C ALA A 115 -7.44 -8.39 -5.80
N ALA A 116 -6.94 -7.17 -5.70
CA ALA A 116 -6.75 -6.45 -4.45
C ALA A 116 -7.61 -5.18 -4.43
N THR A 117 -8.37 -4.99 -3.36
CA THR A 117 -9.08 -3.74 -3.08
C THR A 117 -8.62 -3.19 -1.75
N VAL A 118 -8.15 -1.94 -1.75
CA VAL A 118 -7.76 -1.20 -0.55
C VAL A 118 -8.84 -0.19 -0.24
N GLY A 119 -9.47 -0.30 0.93
CA GLY A 119 -10.47 0.63 1.43
C GLY A 119 -9.92 2.05 1.65
N ALA A 120 -10.83 3.02 1.78
CA ALA A 120 -10.45 4.40 2.03
C ALA A 120 -9.70 4.55 3.37
N VAL A 121 -8.62 5.34 3.36
CA VAL A 121 -7.76 5.58 4.51
C VAL A 121 -7.52 7.06 4.73
N ASP A 122 -7.50 7.43 6.01
CA ASP A 122 -7.02 8.73 6.47
C ASP A 122 -5.67 8.50 7.16
N ILE A 123 -4.65 9.22 6.69
CA ILE A 123 -3.29 9.18 7.19
C ILE A 123 -3.00 10.52 7.84
N HIS A 124 -2.56 10.48 9.09
CA HIS A 124 -1.97 11.63 9.77
C HIS A 124 -0.48 11.40 9.92
N VAL A 125 0.31 12.43 9.63
CA VAL A 125 1.73 12.50 9.93
C VAL A 125 1.96 13.81 10.67
N GLY A 126 2.55 13.74 11.85
CA GLY A 126 3.04 14.91 12.57
C GLY A 126 4.27 15.52 11.87
N SER A 127 5.04 16.31 12.62
CA SER A 127 6.20 16.97 12.01
C SER A 127 7.25 15.98 11.50
N ILE A 128 7.79 16.28 10.32
CA ILE A 128 8.92 15.57 9.74
C ILE A 128 10.14 16.48 9.87
N GLY A 129 11.23 15.94 10.37
CA GLY A 129 12.47 16.68 10.52
C GLY A 129 13.70 15.79 10.40
N VAL A 130 14.86 16.40 10.55
CA VAL A 130 16.16 15.70 10.50
C VAL A 130 16.94 15.93 11.78
N GLY A 131 17.70 14.91 12.18
CA GLY A 131 18.61 14.98 13.32
C GLY A 131 19.81 14.06 13.11
N THR A 132 20.79 14.16 13.99
CA THR A 132 21.94 13.27 14.01
C THR A 132 21.51 11.93 14.57
N SER A 133 21.81 10.85 13.84
CA SER A 133 21.49 9.51 14.28
C SER A 133 22.19 9.16 15.60
N GLY A 134 21.43 8.62 16.56
CA GLY A 134 21.98 8.12 17.82
C GLY A 134 22.78 6.82 17.67
N THR A 135 23.00 6.12 18.77
CA THR A 135 23.60 4.76 18.78
C THR A 135 22.53 3.75 19.15
N LEU A 136 22.51 2.57 18.51
CA LEU A 136 21.54 1.52 18.81
C LEU A 136 21.72 1.04 20.26
N ASN A 137 20.67 1.18 21.07
CA ASN A 137 20.55 0.45 22.32
C ASN A 137 19.93 -0.92 22.02
N GLU A 138 20.74 -1.98 22.06
CA GLU A 138 20.30 -3.34 21.76
C GLU A 138 19.31 -3.91 22.79
N THR A 139 19.25 -3.35 24.02
CA THR A 139 18.28 -3.79 25.04
C THR A 139 16.89 -3.26 24.76
N THR A 140 16.77 -2.00 24.33
CA THR A 140 15.47 -1.36 24.06
C THR A 140 15.09 -1.37 22.58
N ALA A 141 16.00 -1.78 21.70
CA ALA A 141 15.88 -1.70 20.25
C ALA A 141 15.57 -0.28 19.73
N VAL A 142 16.15 0.73 20.37
CA VAL A 142 15.96 2.15 20.00
C VAL A 142 17.32 2.78 19.71
N ARG A 143 17.39 3.53 18.61
CA ARG A 143 18.53 4.38 18.24
C ARG A 143 18.22 5.86 18.42
N GLY A 144 17.10 6.33 17.87
CA GLY A 144 16.64 7.71 17.98
C GLY A 144 17.63 8.73 17.39
N ILE A 145 17.43 10.00 17.73
CA ILE A 145 18.35 11.09 17.39
C ILE A 145 19.07 11.59 18.65
N THR A 146 20.22 12.24 18.47
CA THR A 146 20.99 12.80 19.60
C THR A 146 20.41 14.10 20.15
N GLU A 147 19.70 14.84 19.31
CA GLU A 147 19.08 16.12 19.63
C GLU A 147 17.78 15.91 20.42
N THR A 148 17.38 16.91 21.21
CA THR A 148 16.11 16.88 21.97
C THR A 148 14.89 16.86 21.04
N ALA A 149 14.99 17.52 19.89
CA ALA A 149 13.98 17.54 18.84
C ALA A 149 14.67 17.63 17.47
N PRO A 150 14.09 17.03 16.42
CA PRO A 150 14.63 17.17 15.08
C PRO A 150 14.47 18.60 14.57
N THR A 151 15.33 18.98 13.61
CA THR A 151 15.13 20.20 12.82
C THR A 151 13.94 19.97 11.90
N GLU A 152 12.81 20.62 12.18
CA GLU A 152 11.58 20.51 11.40
C GLU A 152 11.80 20.96 9.95
N ILE A 153 11.36 20.13 9.00
CA ILE A 153 11.33 20.40 7.55
C ILE A 153 9.88 20.52 7.08
N ILE A 154 8.99 19.68 7.61
CA ILE A 154 7.55 19.70 7.31
C ILE A 154 6.80 19.76 8.63
N SER A 155 5.86 20.71 8.75
CA SER A 155 5.09 20.92 10.00
C SER A 155 4.13 19.78 10.33
N GLY A 156 3.68 19.05 9.31
CA GLY A 156 2.72 17.96 9.40
C GLY A 156 2.05 17.71 8.06
N LEU A 157 1.25 16.65 8.01
CA LEU A 157 0.46 16.28 6.85
C LEU A 157 -0.74 15.44 7.28
N ASP A 158 -1.95 15.93 6.99
CA ASP A 158 -3.13 15.08 6.93
C ASP A 158 -3.41 14.74 5.46
N LEU A 159 -3.65 13.46 5.20
CA LEU A 159 -3.85 12.91 3.87
C LEU A 159 -5.05 11.95 3.87
N SER A 160 -6.08 12.27 3.08
CA SER A 160 -7.21 11.35 2.86
C SER A 160 -7.12 10.72 1.47
N LEU A 161 -7.24 9.39 1.42
CA LEU A 161 -7.21 8.57 0.22
C LEU A 161 -8.51 7.77 0.12
N GLY A 162 -9.20 7.89 -1.02
CA GLY A 162 -10.32 7.01 -1.37
C GLY A 162 -9.90 5.56 -1.66
N GLN A 163 -10.89 4.69 -1.88
CA GLN A 163 -10.67 3.29 -2.22
C GLN A 163 -9.89 3.14 -3.55
N ILE A 164 -9.00 2.16 -3.62
CA ILE A 164 -8.25 1.81 -4.84
C ILE A 164 -8.34 0.30 -5.08
N SER A 165 -8.42 -0.10 -6.34
CA SER A 165 -8.37 -1.50 -6.78
C SER A 165 -7.18 -1.76 -7.72
N ALA A 166 -6.58 -2.94 -7.60
CA ALA A 166 -5.51 -3.40 -8.47
C ALA A 166 -5.65 -4.90 -8.76
N ASN A 167 -5.07 -5.34 -9.86
CA ASN A 167 -4.94 -6.76 -10.20
C ASN A 167 -3.48 -7.13 -10.37
N VAL A 168 -3.01 -8.10 -9.61
CA VAL A 168 -1.66 -8.64 -9.70
C VAL A 168 -1.69 -9.99 -10.41
N GLN A 169 -0.79 -10.20 -11.36
CA GLN A 169 -0.55 -11.47 -12.01
C GLN A 169 0.92 -11.86 -11.85
N LEU A 170 1.18 -13.06 -11.32
CA LEU A 170 2.52 -13.64 -11.20
C LEU A 170 2.60 -14.91 -12.05
N GLY A 171 3.74 -15.13 -12.71
CA GLY A 171 3.89 -16.18 -13.73
C GLY A 171 3.70 -15.59 -15.12
N ALA A 172 2.75 -16.11 -15.89
CA ALA A 172 2.30 -15.40 -17.09
C ALA A 172 1.52 -14.14 -16.72
N THR A 173 1.62 -13.10 -17.53
CA THR A 173 0.88 -11.85 -17.32
C THR A 173 0.08 -11.53 -18.58
N PRO A 174 -0.96 -12.33 -18.93
CA PRO A 174 -1.80 -12.05 -20.10
C PRO A 174 -2.47 -10.67 -20.03
N GLN A 175 -2.59 -10.08 -18.84
CA GLN A 175 -3.02 -8.69 -18.69
C GLN A 175 -2.00 -7.66 -19.22
N GLY A 176 -0.77 -8.05 -19.57
CA GLY A 176 0.27 -7.19 -20.15
C GLY A 176 1.23 -6.53 -19.14
N ALA A 177 0.95 -6.62 -17.85
CA ALA A 177 1.80 -6.12 -16.76
C ALA A 177 1.66 -7.02 -15.53
N MET A 178 2.67 -7.03 -14.65
CA MET A 178 2.60 -7.79 -13.41
C MET A 178 1.53 -7.24 -12.48
N ILE A 179 1.41 -5.92 -12.36
CA ILE A 179 0.32 -5.27 -11.63
C ILE A 179 -0.36 -4.29 -12.58
N LYS A 180 -1.68 -4.40 -12.68
CA LYS A 180 -2.53 -3.38 -13.30
C LYS A 180 -3.32 -2.67 -12.22
N VAL A 181 -3.08 -1.38 -12.08
CA VAL A 181 -3.94 -0.49 -11.32
C VAL A 181 -4.85 0.18 -12.33
N ASN A 182 -6.14 -0.09 -12.26
CA ASN A 182 -7.15 0.61 -13.05
C ASN A 182 -8.31 0.94 -12.13
N SER A 183 -8.20 2.10 -11.49
CA SER A 183 -9.11 2.52 -10.45
C SER A 183 -9.28 4.03 -10.48
N SER A 184 -10.10 4.53 -9.56
CA SER A 184 -10.41 5.94 -9.44
C SER A 184 -10.41 6.33 -7.98
N LEU A 185 -9.52 7.25 -7.61
CA LEU A 185 -9.48 7.82 -6.29
C LEU A 185 -10.68 8.76 -6.13
N LYS A 186 -11.72 8.26 -5.45
CA LYS A 186 -12.99 8.99 -5.29
C LYS A 186 -12.78 10.32 -4.57
N GLY A 187 -13.23 11.41 -5.18
CA GLY A 187 -13.02 12.77 -4.68
C GLY A 187 -11.56 13.25 -4.74
N GLY A 188 -10.65 12.51 -5.37
CA GLY A 188 -9.25 12.85 -5.53
C GLY A 188 -8.45 12.87 -4.23
N LEU A 189 -7.36 13.64 -4.22
CA LEU A 189 -6.38 13.72 -3.13
C LEU A 189 -6.49 15.04 -2.38
N THR A 190 -6.60 15.02 -1.05
CA THR A 190 -6.60 16.26 -0.24
C THR A 190 -5.50 16.20 0.81
N LEU A 191 -4.71 17.27 0.87
CA LEU A 191 -3.73 17.52 1.92
C LEU A 191 -4.17 18.75 2.71
N SER A 192 -4.02 18.70 4.03
CA SER A 192 -4.19 19.84 4.92
C SER A 192 -3.09 19.88 5.97
N ASN A 193 -2.98 21.01 6.68
CA ASN A 193 -1.95 21.25 7.70
C ASN A 193 -0.53 21.11 7.16
N PHE A 194 -0.34 21.41 5.87
CA PHE A 194 0.93 21.24 5.18
C PHE A 194 1.74 22.53 5.22
N GLY A 195 2.99 22.43 5.65
CA GLY A 195 3.92 23.54 5.58
C GLY A 195 5.36 23.05 5.43
N ILE A 196 6.15 23.78 4.66
CA ILE A 196 7.59 23.55 4.47
C ILE A 196 8.34 24.60 5.28
N ASN A 197 9.24 24.15 6.13
CA ASN A 197 10.04 24.99 7.01
C ASN A 197 11.44 25.19 6.40
N ASP A 198 11.80 26.44 6.12
CA ASP A 198 13.17 26.84 5.87
C ASP A 198 13.82 27.19 7.21
N ALA A 199 14.45 26.18 7.81
CA ALA A 199 15.10 26.30 9.11
C ALA A 199 16.25 27.32 9.10
N ALA A 200 16.93 27.55 7.96
CA ALA A 200 18.08 28.45 7.89
C ALA A 200 17.64 29.92 7.79
N GLY A 201 16.58 30.21 7.03
CA GLY A 201 16.01 31.55 6.88
C GLY A 201 14.95 31.91 7.95
N GLY A 202 14.47 30.93 8.72
CA GLY A 202 13.39 31.10 9.71
C GLY A 202 12.01 31.31 9.08
N GLY A 203 11.87 31.07 7.78
CA GLY A 203 10.62 31.24 7.03
C GLY A 203 9.87 29.93 6.84
N LYS A 204 8.55 29.99 6.73
CA LYS A 204 7.70 28.86 6.36
C LYS A 204 6.93 29.16 5.08
N ILE A 205 6.70 28.15 4.25
CA ILE A 205 5.62 28.15 3.27
C ILE A 205 4.51 27.31 3.88
N VAL A 206 3.33 27.88 4.11
CA VAL A 206 2.18 27.14 4.65
C VAL A 206 1.06 27.18 3.63
N LEU A 207 0.41 26.03 3.44
CA LEU A 207 -0.75 25.88 2.57
C LEU A 207 -1.93 25.44 3.43
N ASP A 208 -3.03 26.19 3.39
CA ASP A 208 -4.25 25.81 4.11
C ASP A 208 -4.74 24.43 3.64
N LYS A 209 -4.68 24.21 2.32
CA LYS A 209 -5.09 22.97 1.68
C LYS A 209 -4.43 22.80 0.32
N VAL A 210 -4.10 21.57 -0.03
CA VAL A 210 -3.78 21.18 -1.41
C VAL A 210 -4.77 20.13 -1.88
N MET A 211 -5.33 20.33 -3.06
CA MET A 211 -6.25 19.39 -3.69
C MET A 211 -5.70 18.98 -5.05
N VAL A 212 -5.72 17.68 -5.32
CA VAL A 212 -5.55 17.13 -6.67
C VAL A 212 -6.82 16.41 -7.07
N ARG A 213 -7.40 16.77 -8.21
CA ARG A 213 -8.67 16.24 -8.71
C ARG A 213 -8.52 15.85 -10.18
N GLY A 214 -9.35 14.92 -10.64
CA GLY A 214 -9.45 14.68 -12.08
C GLY A 214 -10.11 15.87 -12.80
N ALA A 215 -9.52 16.27 -13.92
CA ALA A 215 -10.10 17.30 -14.77
C ALA A 215 -11.26 16.73 -15.61
N GLY A 216 -12.23 17.58 -15.92
CA GLY A 216 -13.34 17.23 -16.83
C GLY A 216 -14.42 16.33 -16.23
N ASN A 217 -14.46 16.16 -14.91
CA ASN A 217 -15.54 15.45 -14.22
C ASN A 217 -16.09 16.28 -13.04
N THR A 218 -17.33 16.02 -12.64
CA THR A 218 -18.03 16.77 -11.58
C THR A 218 -17.82 16.21 -10.18
N THR A 219 -17.30 14.99 -10.06
CA THR A 219 -17.04 14.33 -8.78
C THR A 219 -15.65 14.64 -8.22
N GLY A 220 -14.76 15.20 -9.04
CA GLY A 220 -13.36 15.44 -8.71
C GLY A 220 -12.51 14.16 -8.65
N ASP A 221 -13.08 13.02 -9.07
CA ASP A 221 -12.45 11.71 -9.05
C ASP A 221 -11.16 11.71 -9.88
N LEU A 222 -10.07 11.20 -9.31
CA LEU A 222 -8.77 11.14 -9.97
C LEU A 222 -8.51 9.73 -10.51
N ASP A 223 -8.32 9.60 -11.82
CA ASP A 223 -8.07 8.31 -12.45
C ASP A 223 -6.65 7.82 -12.14
N VAL A 224 -6.56 6.61 -11.60
CA VAL A 224 -5.32 5.90 -11.32
C VAL A 224 -5.22 4.72 -12.27
N ASN A 225 -4.55 4.95 -13.40
CA ASN A 225 -4.30 3.92 -14.40
C ASN A 225 -2.78 3.75 -14.57
N ALA A 226 -2.25 2.63 -14.09
CA ALA A 226 -0.82 2.34 -14.15
C ALA A 226 -0.55 0.86 -14.39
N ASP A 227 0.47 0.61 -15.22
CA ASP A 227 1.06 -0.72 -15.39
C ASP A 227 2.38 -0.77 -14.64
N ILE A 228 2.54 -1.80 -13.80
CA ILE A 228 3.79 -2.09 -13.11
C ILE A 228 4.33 -3.41 -13.65
N SER A 229 5.53 -3.36 -14.22
CA SER A 229 6.15 -4.50 -14.89
C SER A 229 7.60 -4.65 -14.48
N VAL A 230 8.03 -5.90 -14.30
CA VAL A 230 9.46 -6.20 -14.23
C VAL A 230 10.00 -6.24 -15.66
N VAL A 231 11.02 -5.45 -15.92
CA VAL A 231 11.77 -5.42 -17.18
C VAL A 231 13.21 -5.86 -16.91
N PRO A 232 14.01 -6.22 -17.93
CA PRO A 232 15.38 -6.69 -17.71
C PRO A 232 16.27 -5.73 -16.91
N THR A 233 15.96 -4.43 -16.97
CA THR A 233 16.73 -3.37 -16.29
C THR A 233 16.17 -2.97 -14.93
N GLY A 234 15.08 -3.58 -14.45
CA GLY A 234 14.49 -3.26 -13.15
C GLY A 234 12.97 -3.28 -13.12
N LEU A 235 12.39 -2.50 -12.22
CA LEU A 235 10.94 -2.32 -12.10
C LEU A 235 10.51 -1.07 -12.86
N LYS A 236 9.56 -1.22 -13.78
CA LYS A 236 8.96 -0.12 -14.55
C LYS A 236 7.55 0.15 -14.06
N ILE A 237 7.24 1.40 -13.74
CA ILE A 237 5.90 1.88 -13.41
C ILE A 237 5.50 2.88 -14.50
N GLN A 238 4.47 2.55 -15.27
CA GLN A 238 4.01 3.32 -16.42
C GLN A 238 2.64 3.92 -16.10
N ASN A 239 2.50 5.24 -16.17
CA ASN A 239 1.20 5.89 -16.18
C ASN A 239 0.52 5.66 -17.54
N ASN A 240 -0.74 5.25 -17.53
CA ASN A 240 -1.58 5.04 -18.72
C ASN A 240 -2.86 5.90 -18.70
N SER A 241 -3.02 6.76 -17.69
CA SER A 241 -4.16 7.67 -17.58
C SER A 241 -4.03 8.79 -18.59
N ALA A 242 -5.08 9.04 -19.35
CA ALA A 242 -5.18 10.21 -20.23
C ALA A 242 -5.84 11.41 -19.52
N GLN A 243 -6.34 11.22 -18.28
CA GLN A 243 -7.03 12.24 -17.53
C GLN A 243 -6.05 13.34 -17.11
N GLY A 244 -6.37 14.60 -17.43
CA GLY A 244 -5.66 15.73 -16.85
C GLY A 244 -5.99 15.88 -15.37
N MET A 245 -5.10 16.50 -14.60
CA MET A 245 -5.28 16.75 -13.18
C MET A 245 -5.45 18.24 -12.92
N ASN A 246 -6.42 18.61 -12.09
CA ASN A 246 -6.49 19.94 -11.52
C ASN A 246 -5.76 19.92 -10.17
N VAL A 247 -4.82 20.83 -9.97
CA VAL A 247 -4.11 21.03 -8.70
C VAL A 247 -4.49 22.41 -8.17
N TYR A 248 -4.92 22.47 -6.92
CA TYR A 248 -5.28 23.71 -6.26
C TYR A 248 -4.61 23.78 -4.90
N ALA A 249 -3.81 24.81 -4.66
CA ALA A 249 -3.28 25.14 -3.35
C ALA A 249 -3.98 26.38 -2.82
N GLN A 250 -4.77 26.19 -1.76
CA GLN A 250 -5.51 27.24 -1.08
C GLN A 250 -4.62 27.89 -0.03
N GLY A 251 -4.70 29.21 0.09
CA GLY A 251 -4.10 29.96 1.18
C GLY A 251 -2.59 29.77 1.22
N VAL A 252 -1.86 30.36 0.28
CA VAL A 252 -0.39 30.30 0.30
C VAL A 252 0.11 31.37 1.26
N HIS A 253 0.72 30.98 2.37
CA HIS A 253 1.32 31.88 3.36
C HIS A 253 2.84 31.78 3.33
N LEU A 254 3.52 32.93 3.42
CA LEU A 254 4.98 33.01 3.52
C LEU A 254 5.40 33.55 4.89
N GLY A 255 6.44 32.96 5.47
CA GLY A 255 6.98 33.29 6.78
C GLY A 255 6.33 32.53 7.93
N ALA A 256 5.00 32.60 8.08
CA ALA A 256 4.27 31.94 9.16
C ALA A 256 2.81 31.66 8.76
N ALA A 257 2.16 30.69 9.42
CA ALA A 257 0.78 30.29 9.13
C ALA A 257 -0.25 31.40 9.40
N ASN A 258 0.03 32.30 10.34
CA ASN A 258 -0.86 33.41 10.70
C ASN A 258 -0.61 34.69 9.89
N ASN A 259 0.37 34.69 8.98
CA ASN A 259 0.56 35.81 8.07
C ASN A 259 -0.60 35.88 7.08
N ALA A 260 -0.82 37.04 6.46
CA ALA A 260 -1.79 37.12 5.37
C ALA A 260 -1.39 36.18 4.21
N SER A 261 -2.37 35.49 3.63
CA SER A 261 -2.15 34.71 2.41
C SER A 261 -1.76 35.65 1.27
N ILE A 262 -0.82 35.22 0.44
CA ILE A 262 -0.45 35.90 -0.82
C ILE A 262 -1.40 35.52 -1.97
N GLY A 263 -2.39 34.66 -1.72
CA GLY A 263 -3.36 34.17 -2.68
C GLY A 263 -3.37 32.64 -2.78
N ASP A 264 -4.07 32.16 -3.80
CA ASP A 264 -4.18 30.74 -4.12
C ASP A 264 -3.40 30.42 -5.40
N LEU A 265 -3.03 29.15 -5.58
CA LEU A 265 -2.44 28.63 -6.81
C LEU A 265 -3.38 27.62 -7.45
N GLU A 266 -3.65 27.78 -8.74
CA GLU A 266 -4.45 26.85 -9.53
C GLU A 266 -3.69 26.40 -10.78
N ILE A 267 -3.68 25.09 -11.01
CA ILE A 267 -3.19 24.46 -12.23
C ILE A 267 -4.33 23.60 -12.77
N GLN A 268 -4.76 23.85 -14.00
CA GLN A 268 -5.84 23.09 -14.63
C GLN A 268 -5.28 22.16 -15.72
N GLY A 269 -5.75 20.91 -15.73
CA GLY A 269 -5.43 19.95 -16.78
C GLY A 269 -3.97 19.52 -16.86
N LEU A 270 -3.23 19.53 -15.74
CA LEU A 270 -1.88 18.97 -15.66
C LEU A 270 -1.92 17.51 -16.14
N ASN A 271 -1.34 17.24 -17.30
CA ASN A 271 -1.28 15.92 -17.87
C ASN A 271 0.17 15.45 -17.88
N VAL A 272 0.44 14.35 -17.18
CA VAL A 272 1.78 13.75 -17.12
C VAL A 272 2.01 12.73 -18.24
N GLY A 273 1.06 12.58 -19.16
CA GLY A 273 1.10 11.66 -20.29
C GLY A 273 1.43 10.23 -19.86
N THR A 274 2.02 9.47 -20.79
CA THR A 274 2.56 8.14 -20.51
C THR A 274 3.94 8.22 -19.86
N SER A 275 4.07 8.94 -18.74
CA SER A 275 5.31 9.01 -17.98
C SER A 275 5.66 7.68 -17.33
N THR A 276 6.95 7.36 -17.29
CA THR A 276 7.50 6.14 -16.67
C THR A 276 8.42 6.47 -15.51
N ILE A 277 8.31 5.72 -14.42
CA ILE A 277 9.32 5.63 -13.37
C ILE A 277 10.03 4.27 -13.51
N THR A 278 11.36 4.28 -13.50
CA THR A 278 12.17 3.05 -13.52
C THR A 278 12.99 2.98 -12.24
N ILE A 279 12.91 1.84 -11.55
CA ILE A 279 13.70 1.54 -10.36
C ILE A 279 14.65 0.40 -10.72
N SER A 280 15.95 0.67 -10.66
CA SER A 280 17.01 -0.28 -10.98
C SER A 280 18.05 -0.29 -9.86
N GLY A 281 18.69 -1.44 -9.63
CA GLY A 281 19.89 -1.50 -8.80
C GLY A 281 21.06 -0.78 -9.46
N HIS A 282 22.03 -0.38 -8.64
CA HIS A 282 23.39 -0.03 -9.08
C HIS A 282 24.27 -1.27 -9.09
#